data_AF-A0A961TIK1-F1
#
_entry.id   AF-A0A961TIK1-F1
#
_cell.length_a   1.000
_cell.length_b   1.000
_cell.length_c   1.000
_cell.angle_alpha   90.00
_cell.angle_beta   90.00
_cell.angle_gamma   90.00
#
_symmetry.space_group_name_H-M   'P 1'
#
loop_
_entity.id
_entity.type
_entity.pdbx_description
1 polymer ?
#
loop_
_entity_poly.entity_id
_entity_poly.type
_entity_poly.pdbx_seq_one_letter_code
_entity_poly.pdbx_strand_id
1 'polypeptide(L)'
;MNSSLVFFRRLLPLLALLGLLTSIVSAQAQLYSTKAKQALLIDADTSTVLFAKEADAQIPPASLAKLMTMEVVFNSLKTGRLNLSDTFFISENAWR
;
A
#
# COMPACT_ATOMS: atom_id res chain seq x y z
N MET A 1 11.17 -3.27 64.99
CA MET A 1 11.85 -2.53 63.91
C MET A 1 11.55 -3.12 62.51
N ASN A 2 10.33 -3.61 62.25
CA ASN A 2 10.02 -4.36 61.01
C ASN A 2 8.79 -3.86 60.23
N SER A 3 8.10 -2.79 60.67
CA SER A 3 6.82 -2.37 60.06
C SER A 3 6.99 -1.65 58.72
N SER A 4 8.07 -0.87 58.56
CA SER A 4 8.42 -0.17 57.32
C SER A 4 8.81 -1.11 56.17
N LEU A 5 9.45 -2.24 56.48
CA LEU A 5 9.84 -3.27 55.49
C LEU A 5 8.65 -4.08 54.95
N VAL A 6 7.62 -4.34 55.77
CA VAL A 6 6.40 -5.05 55.36
C VAL A 6 5.52 -4.16 54.48
N PHE A 7 5.44 -2.86 54.79
CA PHE A 7 4.72 -1.88 53.99
C PHE A 7 5.32 -1.77 52.58
N PHE A 8 6.65 -1.67 52.46
CA PHE A 8 7.35 -1.63 51.18
C PHE A 8 7.16 -2.91 50.34
N ARG A 9 7.14 -4.09 51.01
CA ARG A 9 6.93 -5.38 50.35
C ARG A 9 5.50 -5.57 49.84
N ARG A 10 4.51 -4.93 50.46
CA ARG A 10 3.11 -4.90 49.99
C ARG A 10 2.84 -3.82 48.95
N LEU A 11 3.66 -2.77 48.90
CA LEU A 11 3.58 -1.70 47.89
C LEU A 11 4.16 -2.13 46.53
N LEU A 12 5.19 -2.99 46.53
CA LEU A 12 5.84 -3.51 45.32
C LEU A 12 4.87 -4.16 44.31
N PRO A 13 3.97 -5.11 44.69
CA PRO A 13 3.06 -5.73 43.75
C PRO A 13 2.00 -4.75 43.24
N LEU A 14 1.62 -3.73 44.02
CA LEU A 14 0.67 -2.69 43.60
C LEU A 14 1.29 -1.77 42.55
N LEU A 15 2.55 -1.36 42.74
CA LEU A 15 3.30 -0.59 41.74
C LEU A 15 3.55 -1.42 40.48
N ALA A 16 3.86 -2.71 40.62
CA ALA A 16 4.05 -3.61 39.48
C ALA A 16 2.74 -3.82 38.69
N LEU A 17 1.61 -3.96 39.38
CA LEU A 17 0.29 -4.08 38.75
C LEU A 17 -0.13 -2.77 38.05
N LEU A 18 0.17 -1.62 38.66
CA LEU A 18 -0.07 -0.31 38.05
C LEU A 18 0.81 -0.10 36.81
N GLY A 19 2.08 -0.51 36.87
CA GLY A 19 2.99 -0.52 35.71
C GLY A 19 2.50 -1.43 34.58
N LEU A 20 1.97 -2.61 34.93
CA LEU A 20 1.37 -3.55 33.96
C LEU A 20 0.12 -2.94 33.29
N LEU A 21 -0.73 -2.25 34.06
CA LEU A 21 -1.92 -1.57 33.54
C LEU A 21 -1.58 -0.41 32.60
N THR A 22 -0.43 0.25 32.78
CA THR A 22 0.03 1.34 31.89
C THR A 22 0.75 0.85 30.62
N SER A 23 1.07 -0.44 30.51
CA SER A 23 1.90 -0.98 29.43
C SER A 23 1.14 -1.27 28.12
N ILE A 24 -0.14 -0.92 28.04
CA ILE A 24 -0.93 -1.00 26.80
C ILE A 24 -0.65 0.25 25.94
N VAL A 25 0.59 0.44 25.52
CA VAL A 25 0.89 1.34 24.41
C VAL A 25 0.51 0.58 23.15
N SER A 26 -0.65 0.90 22.58
CA SER A 26 -1.02 0.36 21.28
C SER A 26 0.00 0.83 20.25
N ALA A 27 0.49 -0.09 19.41
CA ALA A 27 1.27 0.26 18.25
C ALA A 27 0.38 1.11 17.32
N GLN A 28 0.54 2.43 17.38
CA GLN A 28 -0.15 3.33 16.47
C GLN A 28 0.41 3.09 15.07
N ALA A 29 -0.45 2.62 14.16
CA ALA A 29 -0.09 2.50 12.75
C ALA A 29 0.39 3.88 12.26
N GLN A 30 1.55 3.90 11.58
CA GLN A 30 2.04 5.14 10.98
C GLN A 30 1.02 5.65 9.97
N LEU A 31 0.47 6.83 10.24
CA LEU A 31 -0.42 7.53 9.31
C LEU A 31 0.41 7.98 8.11
N TYR A 32 0.40 7.19 7.05
CA TYR A 32 0.99 7.59 5.78
C TYR A 32 0.10 8.66 5.12
N SER A 33 0.71 9.76 4.68
CA SER A 33 0.00 10.83 3.97
C SER A 33 0.80 11.27 2.75
N THR A 34 0.08 11.61 1.68
CA THR A 34 0.66 12.08 0.42
C THR A 34 -0.08 13.31 -0.07
N LYS A 35 0.65 14.18 -0.78
CA LYS A 35 0.11 15.35 -1.48
C LYS A 35 -0.72 14.97 -2.72
N ALA A 36 -0.58 13.74 -3.22
CA ALA A 36 -1.36 13.27 -4.36
C ALA A 36 -2.87 13.34 -4.07
N LYS A 37 -3.66 13.71 -5.07
CA LYS A 37 -5.13 13.77 -4.94
C LYS A 37 -5.70 12.36 -4.80
N GLN A 38 -5.23 11.44 -5.64
CA GLN A 38 -5.54 10.01 -5.62
C GLN A 38 -4.26 9.19 -5.41
N ALA A 39 -4.36 8.06 -4.71
CA ALA A 39 -3.27 7.11 -4.55
C ALA A 39 -3.80 5.71 -4.25
N LEU A 40 -3.09 4.70 -4.75
CA LEU A 40 -3.34 3.29 -4.47
C LEU A 40 -1.99 2.57 -4.37
N LEU A 41 -1.74 1.91 -3.26
CA LEU A 41 -0.56 1.06 -3.04
C LEU A 41 -1.04 -0.36 -2.78
N ILE A 42 -0.58 -1.29 -3.61
CA ILE A 42 -0.96 -2.70 -3.56
C ILE A 42 0.30 -3.54 -3.52
N ASP A 43 0.29 -4.59 -2.71
CA ASP A 43 1.25 -5.68 -2.79
C ASP A 43 0.96 -6.55 -4.03
N ALA A 44 1.93 -6.67 -4.94
CA ALA A 44 1.70 -7.28 -6.25
C ALA A 44 1.42 -8.79 -6.19
N ASP A 45 1.98 -9.50 -5.22
CA ASP A 45 1.85 -10.96 -5.10
C ASP A 45 0.53 -11.36 -4.43
N THR A 46 0.14 -10.63 -3.38
CA THR A 46 -1.06 -10.93 -2.59
C THR A 46 -2.28 -10.11 -2.98
N SER A 47 -2.10 -9.08 -3.82
CA SER A 47 -3.12 -8.06 -4.13
C SER A 47 -3.64 -7.32 -2.89
N THR A 48 -2.90 -7.34 -1.78
CA THR A 48 -3.30 -6.63 -0.55
C THR A 48 -3.18 -5.12 -0.75
N VAL A 49 -4.27 -4.39 -0.52
CA VAL A 49 -4.26 -2.92 -0.50
C VAL A 49 -3.57 -2.45 0.78
N LEU A 50 -2.41 -1.82 0.64
CA LEU A 50 -1.62 -1.29 1.76
C LEU A 50 -1.97 0.17 2.07
N PHE A 51 -2.43 0.91 1.06
CA PHE A 51 -2.87 2.30 1.20
C PHE A 51 -3.80 2.69 0.05
N ALA A 52 -4.88 3.40 0.34
CA ALA A 52 -5.80 3.94 -0.65
C ALA A 52 -6.26 5.36 -0.26
N LYS A 53 -6.31 6.25 -1.25
CA LYS A 53 -6.81 7.62 -1.12
C LYS A 53 -7.56 7.96 -2.41
N GLU A 54 -8.89 8.12 -2.34
CA GLU A 54 -9.74 8.43 -3.49
C GLU A 54 -9.46 7.50 -4.71
N ALA A 55 -9.18 6.21 -4.46
CA ALA A 55 -8.65 5.30 -5.47
C ALA A 55 -9.64 4.99 -6.60
N ASP A 56 -10.94 4.98 -6.29
CA ASP A 56 -12.01 4.68 -7.26
C ASP A 56 -12.57 5.94 -7.95
N ALA A 57 -11.99 7.11 -7.68
CA ALA A 57 -12.43 8.35 -8.30
C ALA A 57 -12.17 8.32 -9.81
N GLN A 58 -13.20 8.64 -10.60
CA GLN A 58 -13.06 8.73 -12.05
C GLN A 58 -12.20 9.94 -12.43
N ILE A 59 -11.06 9.67 -13.06
CA ILE A 59 -10.12 10.70 -13.52
C ILE A 59 -9.70 10.42 -14.97
N PRO A 60 -9.40 11.46 -15.77
CA PRO A 60 -8.77 11.25 -17.06
C PRO A 60 -7.41 10.56 -16.89
N PRO A 61 -7.16 9.40 -17.51
CA PRO A 61 -5.94 8.62 -17.28
C PRO A 61 -4.69 9.22 -17.93
N ALA A 62 -4.84 10.19 -18.83
CA ALA A 62 -3.75 10.78 -19.62
C ALA A 62 -2.86 9.68 -20.24
N SER A 63 -1.53 9.76 -20.07
CA SER A 63 -0.61 8.76 -20.61
C SER A 63 -0.77 7.35 -20.00
N LEU A 64 -1.40 7.19 -18.84
CA LEU A 64 -1.66 5.88 -18.23
C LEU A 64 -2.59 5.01 -19.08
N ALA A 65 -3.40 5.62 -19.96
CA ALA A 65 -4.22 4.89 -20.93
C ALA A 65 -3.38 3.94 -21.81
N LYS A 66 -2.09 4.26 -22.02
CA LYS A 66 -1.17 3.41 -22.79
C LYS A 66 -0.94 2.04 -22.16
N LEU A 67 -1.17 1.87 -20.86
CA LEU A 67 -1.09 0.55 -20.21
C LEU A 67 -2.11 -0.43 -20.82
N MET A 68 -3.32 0.03 -21.11
CA MET A 68 -4.33 -0.80 -21.80
C MET A 68 -3.96 -1.06 -23.26
N THR A 69 -3.35 -0.09 -23.94
CA THR A 69 -2.81 -0.30 -25.29
C THR A 69 -1.74 -1.39 -25.29
N MET A 70 -0.81 -1.35 -24.33
CA MET A 70 0.23 -2.37 -24.15
C MET A 70 -0.38 -3.74 -23.84
N GLU A 71 -1.39 -3.81 -22.98
CA GLU A 71 -2.08 -5.08 -22.66
C GLU A 71 -2.64 -5.75 -23.92
N VAL A 72 -3.27 -4.99 -24.82
CA VAL A 72 -3.76 -5.52 -26.10
C VAL A 72 -2.62 -6.04 -26.97
N VAL A 73 -1.50 -5.31 -27.05
CA VAL A 73 -0.33 -5.73 -27.83
C VAL A 73 0.31 -6.99 -27.24
N PHE A 74 0.53 -7.04 -25.93
CA PHE A 74 1.12 -8.19 -25.25
C PHE A 74 0.24 -9.43 -25.34
N ASN A 75 -1.08 -9.28 -25.21
CA ASN A 75 -2.01 -10.39 -25.44
C ASN A 75 -1.93 -10.88 -26.90
N SER A 76 -1.81 -9.98 -27.86
CA SER A 76 -1.68 -10.34 -29.28
C SER A 76 -0.37 -11.08 -29.58
N LEU A 77 0.74 -10.67 -28.97
CA LEU A 77 2.02 -11.38 -29.02
C LEU A 77 1.92 -12.76 -28.34
N LYS A 78 1.35 -12.83 -27.14
CA LYS A 78 1.19 -14.08 -26.37
C LYS A 78 0.33 -15.11 -27.10
N THR A 79 -0.69 -14.65 -27.83
CA THR A 79 -1.60 -15.51 -28.61
C THR A 79 -1.10 -15.80 -30.03
N GLY A 80 0.07 -15.29 -30.42
CA GLY A 80 0.67 -15.50 -31.74
C GLY A 80 -0.04 -14.75 -32.88
N ARG A 81 -0.89 -13.78 -32.57
CA ARG A 81 -1.53 -12.91 -33.57
C ARG A 81 -0.57 -11.87 -34.14
N LEU A 82 0.45 -11.51 -33.36
CA LEU A 82 1.56 -10.63 -33.75
C LEU A 82 2.88 -11.31 -33.41
N ASN A 83 3.95 -10.95 -34.13
CA ASN A 83 5.33 -11.27 -33.81
C ASN A 83 6.15 -9.99 -33.65
N LEU A 84 7.23 -10.07 -32.87
CA LEU A 84 8.15 -8.95 -32.69
C LEU A 84 8.88 -8.55 -33.97
N SER A 85 8.99 -9.47 -34.94
CA SER A 85 9.60 -9.24 -36.25
C SER A 85 8.63 -8.72 -37.31
N ASP A 86 7.34 -8.53 -36.96
CA ASP A 86 6.36 -8.03 -37.91
C ASP A 86 6.70 -6.59 -38.30
N THR A 87 6.63 -6.32 -39.60
CA THR A 87 6.80 -4.97 -40.14
C THR A 87 5.45 -4.32 -40.39
N PHE A 88 5.30 -3.06 -39.98
CA PHE A 88 4.06 -2.30 -40.16
C PHE A 88 4.28 -1.10 -41.08
N PHE A 89 3.28 -0.79 -41.90
CA PHE A 89 3.24 0.46 -42.66
C PHE A 89 2.84 1.62 -41.73
N ILE A 90 3.61 2.71 -41.76
CA ILE A 90 3.30 3.93 -41.01
C ILE A 90 2.34 4.79 -41.84
N SER A 91 1.07 4.81 -41.44
CA SER A 91 0.02 5.59 -42.11
C SER A 91 0.08 7.08 -41.74
N GLU A 92 -0.58 7.94 -42.52
CA GLU A 92 -0.66 9.38 -42.22
C GLU A 92 -1.16 9.68 -40.79
N ASN A 93 -2.17 8.95 -40.32
CA ASN A 93 -2.72 9.08 -38.95
C ASN A 93 -1.71 8.80 -37.83
N ALA A 94 -0.60 8.12 -38.12
CA ALA A 94 0.41 7.79 -37.13
C ALA A 94 1.52 8.85 -37.01
N TRP A 95 1.57 9.85 -37.93
CA TRP A 95 2.65 10.86 -37.95
C TRP A 95 2.21 12.31 -38.19
N ARG A 96 1.01 12.55 -38.73
CA ARG A 96 0.34 13.87 -38.76
C ARG A 96 -0.76 13.94 -37.72
#